data_AF-A0A841HCN9-F1
#
_entry.id   AF-A0A841HCN9-F1
#
_cell.length_a   1.000
_cell.length_b   1.000
_cell.length_c   1.000
_cell.angle_alpha   90.00
_cell.angle_beta   90.00
_cell.angle_gamma   90.00
#
_symmetry.space_group_name_H-M   'P 1'
#
loop_
_entity.id
_entity.type
_entity.pdbx_description
1 polymer ?
#
loop_
_entity_poly.entity_id
_entity_poly.type
_entity_poly.pdbx_seq_one_letter_code
_entity_poly.pdbx_strand_id
1 'polypeptide(L)'
;MLTARRFVRVVAVVWLAALASAVLTWPPAATAALFGGGAAIAFLAERVVIRAGWLTHHIDPAIRGVPLYALAGWTAVVYAAARVALLVTAGWTAVATAAVLAAAFDAVTDPIGVASDYWTYRTALGGPQYCGVPWWNTAGWLAVAAATAAPAVMLQ
;
A
#
# COMPACT_ATOMS: atom_id res chain seq x y z
N MET A 1 -5.01 6.38 20.94
CA MET A 1 -3.89 5.89 20.10
C MET A 1 -3.83 4.37 20.19
N LEU A 2 -3.71 3.67 19.05
CA LEU A 2 -3.49 2.22 19.05
C LEU A 2 -2.03 1.95 19.45
N THR A 3 -1.78 0.90 20.22
CA THR A 3 -0.40 0.43 20.40
C THR A 3 0.10 -0.16 19.08
N ALA A 4 1.41 -0.05 18.79
CA ALA A 4 2.00 -0.60 17.56
C ALA A 4 1.62 -2.09 17.35
N ARG A 5 1.61 -2.88 18.44
CA ARG A 5 1.17 -4.29 18.40
C ARG A 5 -0.28 -4.45 17.95
N ARG A 6 -1.19 -3.59 18.43
CA ARG A 6 -2.60 -3.65 18.04
C ARG A 6 -2.78 -3.22 16.58
N PHE A 7 -2.07 -2.18 16.15
CA PHE A 7 -2.06 -1.74 14.75
C PHE A 7 -1.60 -2.87 13.82
N VAL A 8 -0.43 -3.48 14.07
CA VAL A 8 0.08 -4.60 13.25
C VAL A 8 -0.89 -5.78 13.23
N ARG A 9 -1.54 -6.12 14.35
CA ARG A 9 -2.56 -7.19 14.39
C ARG A 9 -3.76 -6.88 13.50
N VAL A 10 -4.26 -5.64 13.52
CA VAL A 10 -5.38 -5.23 12.68
C VAL A 10 -4.99 -5.33 11.20
N VAL A 11 -3.81 -4.82 10.83
CA VAL A 11 -3.29 -4.92 9.45
C VAL A 11 -3.17 -6.37 9.02
N ALA A 12 -2.61 -7.24 9.87
CA ALA A 12 -2.47 -8.66 9.57
C ALA A 12 -3.83 -9.36 9.38
N VAL A 13 -4.83 -9.08 10.23
CA VAL A 13 -6.17 -9.66 10.10
C VAL A 13 -6.85 -9.19 8.82
N VAL A 14 -6.78 -7.90 8.50
CA VAL A 14 -7.34 -7.35 7.26
C VAL A 14 -6.65 -7.96 6.04
N TRP A 15 -5.33 -8.09 6.08
CA TRP A 15 -4.57 -8.72 5.00
C TRP A 15 -4.92 -10.21 4.81
N LEU A 16 -5.03 -10.97 5.89
CA LEU A 16 -5.45 -12.38 5.82
C LEU A 16 -6.87 -12.51 5.25
N ALA A 17 -7.80 -11.64 5.63
CA ALA A 17 -9.15 -11.62 5.09
C ALA A 17 -9.16 -11.27 3.60
N ALA A 18 -8.38 -10.27 3.18
CA ALA A 18 -8.20 -9.89 1.78
C ALA A 18 -7.61 -11.05 0.95
N LEU A 19 -6.55 -11.68 1.45
CA LEU A 19 -5.89 -12.82 0.80
C LEU A 19 -6.84 -14.01 0.69
N ALA A 20 -7.54 -14.36 1.77
CA ALA A 20 -8.52 -15.45 1.74
C ALA A 20 -9.63 -15.16 0.73
N SER A 21 -10.15 -13.92 0.71
CA SER A 21 -11.14 -13.50 -0.29
C SER A 21 -10.61 -13.64 -1.72
N ALA A 22 -9.37 -13.23 -1.99
CA ALA A 22 -8.77 -13.36 -3.31
C ALA A 22 -8.55 -14.83 -3.71
N VAL A 23 -8.01 -15.67 -2.82
CA VAL A 23 -7.83 -17.10 -3.06
C VAL A 23 -9.16 -17.79 -3.40
N LEU A 24 -10.26 -17.36 -2.79
CA LEU A 24 -11.58 -17.95 -3.01
C LEU A 24 -12.31 -17.40 -4.24
N THR A 25 -11.97 -16.20 -4.72
CA THR A 25 -12.78 -15.50 -5.74
C THR A 25 -12.03 -15.10 -7.00
N TRP A 26 -10.70 -15.11 -6.99
CA TRP A 26 -9.85 -14.67 -8.10
C TRP A 26 -9.02 -15.84 -8.66
N PRO A 27 -8.66 -15.83 -9.96
CA PRO A 27 -7.69 -16.75 -10.52
C PRO A 27 -6.37 -16.75 -9.72
N PRO A 28 -5.72 -17.91 -9.51
CA PRO A 28 -4.49 -17.99 -8.73
C PRO A 28 -3.37 -17.07 -9.24
N ALA A 29 -3.27 -16.89 -10.56
CA ALA A 29 -2.30 -16.00 -11.19
C ALA A 29 -2.52 -14.53 -10.80
N ALA A 30 -3.78 -14.07 -10.78
CA ALA A 30 -4.12 -12.72 -10.37
C ALA A 30 -3.83 -12.50 -8.87
N THR A 31 -4.16 -13.48 -8.03
CA THR A 31 -3.88 -13.46 -6.59
C THR A 31 -2.36 -13.40 -6.33
N ALA A 32 -1.57 -14.23 -7.01
CA ALA A 32 -0.11 -14.23 -6.88
C ALA A 32 0.50 -12.91 -7.39
N ALA A 33 0.01 -12.38 -8.51
CA ALA A 33 0.45 -11.10 -9.06
C ALA A 33 0.19 -9.95 -8.08
N LEU A 34 -0.99 -9.90 -7.45
CA LEU A 34 -1.34 -8.83 -6.53
C LEU A 34 -0.59 -8.93 -5.21
N PHE A 35 -0.66 -10.09 -4.53
CA PHE A 35 -0.11 -10.22 -3.18
C PHE A 35 1.39 -10.44 -3.19
N GLY A 36 1.91 -11.29 -4.07
CA GLY A 36 3.35 -11.54 -4.21
C GLY A 36 4.03 -10.43 -5.01
N GLY A 37 3.54 -10.18 -6.22
CA GLY A 37 4.09 -9.14 -7.11
C GLY A 37 3.94 -7.74 -6.52
N GLY A 38 2.76 -7.39 -6.00
CA GLY A 38 2.53 -6.10 -5.34
C GLY A 38 3.41 -5.87 -4.12
N ALA A 39 3.60 -6.89 -3.27
CA ALA A 39 4.52 -6.79 -2.15
C ALA A 39 5.96 -6.57 -2.61
N ALA A 40 6.40 -7.20 -3.70
CA ALA A 40 7.72 -6.97 -4.28
C ALA A 40 7.87 -5.54 -4.82
N ILE A 41 6.86 -5.01 -5.55
CA ILE A 41 6.86 -3.63 -6.05
C ILE A 41 6.92 -2.64 -4.89
N ALA A 42 6.05 -2.81 -3.89
CA ALA A 42 6.01 -1.95 -2.70
C ALA A 42 7.36 -1.99 -1.95
N PHE A 43 7.93 -3.18 -1.76
CA PHE A 43 9.24 -3.33 -1.13
C PHE A 43 10.34 -2.56 -1.88
N LEU A 44 10.37 -2.64 -3.21
CA LEU A 44 11.37 -1.92 -4.00
C LEU A 44 11.19 -0.40 -3.90
N ALA A 45 9.95 0.08 -4.02
CA ALA A 45 9.63 1.51 -3.91
C ALA A 45 9.99 2.08 -2.54
N GLU A 46 9.54 1.41 -1.46
CA GLU A 46 9.88 1.72 -0.07
C GLU A 46 11.40 1.72 0.13
N ARG A 47 12.10 0.72 -0.42
CA ARG A 47 13.55 0.62 -0.25
C ARG A 47 14.29 1.79 -0.87
N VAL A 48 13.81 2.35 -1.99
CA VAL A 48 14.39 3.54 -2.62
C VAL A 48 14.28 4.74 -1.68
N VAL A 49 13.09 5.03 -1.17
CA VAL A 49 12.87 6.21 -0.31
C VAL A 49 13.56 6.07 1.06
N ILE A 50 13.60 4.87 1.64
CA ILE A 50 14.34 4.61 2.88
C ILE A 50 15.85 4.76 2.64
N ARG A 51 16.39 4.25 1.53
CA ARG A 51 17.83 4.44 1.21
C ARG A 51 18.18 5.91 0.99
N ALA A 52 17.27 6.69 0.43
CA ALA A 52 17.45 8.12 0.26
C ALA A 52 17.33 8.90 1.60
N GLY A 53 16.98 8.22 2.70
CA GLY A 53 16.75 8.84 4.00
C GLY A 53 15.42 9.59 4.09
N TRP A 54 14.51 9.39 3.14
CA TRP A 54 13.26 10.13 3.03
C TRP A 54 12.13 9.61 3.91
N LEU A 55 12.22 8.34 4.28
CA LEU A 55 11.25 7.64 5.10
C LEU A 55 12.00 6.79 6.12
N THR A 56 11.57 6.86 7.37
CA THR A 56 12.01 5.96 8.44
C THR A 56 10.80 5.39 9.13
N HIS A 57 10.71 4.06 9.17
CA HIS A 57 9.69 3.35 9.94
C HIS A 57 10.22 2.98 11.33
N HIS A 58 9.32 3.00 12.30
CA HIS A 58 9.62 2.76 13.72
C HIS A 58 8.96 1.49 14.26
N ILE A 59 8.35 0.68 13.38
CA ILE A 59 7.65 -0.56 13.74
C ILE A 59 8.33 -1.76 13.10
N ASP A 60 8.69 -2.72 13.96
CA ASP A 60 9.17 -4.05 13.60
C ASP A 60 8.04 -5.08 13.45
N PRO A 61 8.28 -6.22 12.76
CA PRO A 61 9.51 -6.60 12.07
C PRO A 61 9.67 -5.94 10.70
N ALA A 62 10.92 -5.63 10.33
CA ALA A 62 11.28 -5.03 9.04
C ALA A 62 12.40 -5.80 8.31
N ILE A 63 12.36 -5.78 6.98
CA ILE A 63 13.43 -6.28 6.10
C ILE A 63 14.11 -5.08 5.46
N ARG A 64 15.39 -4.85 5.80
CA ARG A 64 16.18 -3.71 5.27
C ARG A 64 15.48 -2.35 5.47
N GLY A 65 14.79 -2.20 6.61
CA GLY A 65 14.04 -1.00 6.99
C GLY A 65 12.60 -0.95 6.48
N VAL A 66 12.18 -1.87 5.60
CA VAL A 66 10.80 -1.95 5.11
C VAL A 66 9.97 -2.86 6.04
N PRO A 67 8.95 -2.35 6.75
CA PRO A 67 8.16 -3.16 7.66
C PRO A 67 7.31 -4.20 6.94
N LEU A 68 7.22 -5.40 7.51
CA LEU A 68 6.40 -6.47 6.93
C LEU A 68 4.91 -6.11 6.90
N TYR A 69 4.43 -5.38 7.91
CA TYR A 69 3.04 -4.94 7.93
C TYR A 69 2.74 -3.95 6.79
N ALA A 70 3.71 -3.14 6.34
CA ALA A 70 3.48 -2.19 5.26
C ALA A 70 3.23 -2.94 3.94
N LEU A 71 4.02 -3.98 3.68
CA LEU A 71 3.84 -4.87 2.51
C LEU A 71 2.49 -5.59 2.55
N ALA A 72 2.11 -6.11 3.71
CA ALA A 72 0.81 -6.76 3.91
C ALA A 72 -0.35 -5.76 3.75
N GLY A 73 -0.33 -4.67 4.51
CA GLY A 73 -1.38 -3.65 4.47
C GLY A 73 -1.58 -3.08 3.08
N TRP A 74 -0.49 -2.78 2.37
CA TRP A 74 -0.58 -2.21 1.04
C TRP A 74 -1.25 -3.14 0.04
N THR A 75 -0.84 -4.41 -0.01
CA THR A 75 -1.48 -5.39 -0.91
C THR A 75 -2.95 -5.60 -0.57
N ALA A 76 -3.32 -5.56 0.71
CA ALA A 76 -4.73 -5.63 1.13
C ALA A 76 -5.55 -4.42 0.65
N VAL A 77 -5.00 -3.21 0.76
CA VAL A 77 -5.65 -1.97 0.30
C VAL A 77 -5.84 -1.99 -1.21
N VAL A 78 -4.82 -2.36 -1.97
CA VAL A 78 -4.92 -2.42 -3.44
C VAL A 78 -5.92 -3.50 -3.87
N TYR A 79 -5.96 -4.65 -3.20
CA TYR A 79 -6.98 -5.67 -3.45
C TYR A 79 -8.40 -5.13 -3.23
N ALA A 80 -8.65 -4.48 -2.09
CA ALA A 80 -9.96 -3.92 -1.77
C ALA A 80 -10.37 -2.84 -2.79
N ALA A 81 -9.45 -1.95 -3.14
CA ALA A 81 -9.67 -0.91 -4.15
C ALA A 81 -9.96 -1.51 -5.54
N ALA A 82 -9.21 -2.54 -5.95
CA ALA A 82 -9.44 -3.23 -7.22
C ALA A 82 -10.80 -3.94 -7.26
N ARG A 83 -11.20 -4.58 -6.15
CA ARG A 83 -12.54 -5.17 -6.03
C ARG A 83 -13.63 -4.13 -6.23
N VAL A 84 -13.53 -2.97 -5.59
CA VAL A 84 -14.50 -1.88 -5.76
C VAL A 84 -14.51 -1.35 -7.19
N ALA A 85 -13.32 -1.12 -7.78
CA ALA A 85 -13.21 -0.65 -9.15
C ALA A 85 -13.86 -1.61 -10.16
N LEU A 86 -13.64 -2.91 -9.99
CA LEU A 86 -14.20 -3.96 -10.85
C LEU A 86 -15.73 -4.09 -10.76
N LEU A 87 -16.39 -3.49 -9.76
CA LEU A 87 -17.86 -3.45 -9.70
C LEU A 87 -18.46 -2.48 -10.72
N VAL A 88 -17.70 -1.47 -11.17
CA VAL A 88 -18.21 -0.35 -11.97
C VAL A 88 -17.47 -0.15 -13.29
N THR A 89 -16.31 -0.78 -13.46
CA THR A 89 -15.48 -0.64 -14.65
C THR A 89 -14.58 -1.87 -14.87
N ALA A 90 -13.82 -1.94 -15.96
CA ALA A 90 -12.97 -3.07 -16.34
C ALA A 90 -11.64 -2.62 -16.96
N GLY A 91 -10.69 -3.54 -17.16
CA GLY A 91 -9.42 -3.27 -17.85
C GLY A 91 -8.64 -2.10 -17.25
N TRP A 92 -8.05 -1.25 -18.09
CA TRP A 92 -7.18 -0.15 -17.64
C TRP A 92 -7.93 0.93 -16.85
N THR A 93 -9.22 1.13 -17.09
CA THR A 93 -10.03 2.06 -16.30
C THR A 93 -10.25 1.50 -14.89
N ALA A 94 -10.41 0.19 -14.71
CA ALA A 94 -10.42 -0.42 -13.38
C ALA A 94 -9.07 -0.27 -12.66
N VAL A 95 -7.95 -0.41 -13.37
CA VAL A 95 -6.60 -0.18 -12.81
C VAL A 95 -6.46 1.26 -12.32
N ALA A 96 -6.83 2.24 -13.15
CA ALA A 96 -6.74 3.65 -12.79
C ALA A 96 -7.62 3.99 -11.58
N THR A 97 -8.87 3.51 -11.56
CA THR A 97 -9.79 3.70 -10.44
C THR A 97 -9.27 3.06 -9.16
N ALA A 98 -8.76 1.82 -9.23
CA ALA A 98 -8.18 1.14 -8.08
C ALA A 98 -6.97 1.90 -7.52
N ALA A 99 -6.10 2.40 -8.40
CA ALA A 99 -4.92 3.16 -8.01
C ALA A 99 -5.29 4.47 -7.28
N VAL A 100 -6.28 5.20 -7.82
CA VAL A 100 -6.78 6.44 -7.19
C VAL A 100 -7.41 6.15 -5.83
N LEU A 101 -8.23 5.10 -5.71
CA LEU A 101 -8.85 4.72 -4.43
C LEU A 101 -7.80 4.34 -3.38
N ALA A 102 -6.79 3.56 -3.77
CA ALA A 102 -5.71 3.17 -2.87
C ALA A 102 -4.84 4.36 -2.43
N ALA A 103 -4.49 5.24 -3.37
CA ALA A 103 -3.73 6.46 -3.07
C ALA A 103 -4.54 7.45 -2.22
N ALA A 104 -5.85 7.54 -2.43
CA ALA A 104 -6.73 8.35 -1.58
C ALA A 104 -6.79 7.78 -0.15
N PHE A 105 -6.87 6.45 -0.02
CA PHE A 105 -6.78 5.79 1.29
C PHE A 105 -5.45 6.08 2.00
N ASP A 106 -4.32 6.01 1.27
CA ASP A 106 -3.01 6.44 1.78
C ASP A 106 -3.06 7.89 2.27
N ALA A 107 -3.47 8.83 1.42
CA ALA A 107 -3.48 10.26 1.75
C ALA A 107 -4.29 10.60 3.02
N VAL A 108 -5.36 9.86 3.31
CA VAL A 108 -6.19 10.09 4.52
C VAL A 108 -5.70 9.31 5.75
N THR A 109 -4.99 8.19 5.57
CA THR A 109 -4.56 7.35 6.70
C THR A 109 -3.12 7.57 7.10
N ASP A 110 -2.26 8.00 6.18
CA ASP A 110 -0.84 8.20 6.42
C ASP A 110 -0.55 9.26 7.50
N PRO A 111 -1.30 10.40 7.58
CA PRO A 111 -1.19 11.32 8.70
C PRO A 111 -1.40 10.70 10.08
N ILE A 112 -2.23 9.65 10.18
CA ILE A 112 -2.50 8.96 11.45
C ILE A 112 -1.26 8.18 11.89
N GLY A 113 -0.54 7.57 10.94
CA GLY A 113 0.71 6.87 11.21
C GLY A 113 1.82 7.82 11.65
N VAL A 114 1.96 8.96 10.97
CA VAL A 114 2.89 10.03 11.37
C VAL A 114 2.55 10.55 12.78
N ALA A 115 1.29 10.86 13.06
CA ALA A 115 0.86 11.36 14.37
C ALA A 115 1.00 10.31 15.48
N SER A 116 1.05 9.02 15.13
CA SER A 116 1.27 7.91 16.06
C SER A 116 2.73 7.48 16.17
N ASP A 117 3.65 8.21 15.52
CA ASP A 117 5.09 7.90 15.47
C ASP A 117 5.39 6.50 14.92
N TYR A 118 4.59 6.04 13.95
CA TYR A 118 4.84 4.76 13.28
C TYR A 118 5.89 4.89 12.19
N TRP A 119 5.96 6.06 11.56
CA TRP A 119 6.99 6.44 10.61
C TRP A 119 7.15 7.95 10.57
N THR A 120 8.27 8.39 10.00
CA THR A 120 8.61 9.80 9.83
C THR A 120 9.19 10.05 8.44
N TYR A 121 8.82 11.20 7.87
CA TYR A 121 9.34 11.67 6.58
C TYR A 121 10.42 12.72 6.78
N ARG A 122 11.52 12.64 6.00
CA ARG A 122 12.61 13.63 5.99
C ARG A 122 13.17 13.82 4.59
N THR A 123 12.75 14.85 3.87
CA THR A 123 13.26 15.08 2.52
C THR A 123 13.61 16.53 2.25
N ALA A 124 14.63 16.75 1.42
CA ALA A 124 15.01 18.05 0.88
C ALA A 124 14.27 18.39 -0.43
N LEU A 125 13.43 17.49 -0.95
CA LEU A 125 12.68 17.70 -2.20
C LEU A 125 11.73 18.90 -2.17
N GLY A 126 11.41 19.43 -0.99
CA GLY A 126 10.48 20.55 -0.83
C GLY A 126 9.05 20.22 -1.29
N GLY A 127 8.24 21.27 -1.44
CA GLY A 127 6.84 21.16 -1.90
C GLY A 127 5.82 20.99 -0.77
N PRO A 128 4.53 20.84 -1.13
CA PRO A 128 3.44 20.79 -0.16
C PRO A 128 3.50 19.53 0.70
N GLN A 129 3.10 19.69 1.95
CA GLN A 129 2.91 18.60 2.91
C GLN A 129 1.50 18.67 3.48
N TYR A 130 0.87 17.51 3.65
CA TYR A 130 -0.42 17.38 4.33
C TYR A 130 -0.19 16.66 5.66
N CYS A 131 -0.36 17.37 6.78
CA CYS A 131 -0.19 16.80 8.12
C CYS A 131 1.16 16.07 8.33
N GLY A 132 2.26 16.60 7.77
CA GLY A 132 3.59 16.00 7.87
C GLY A 132 3.89 14.92 6.82
N VAL A 133 2.93 14.60 5.96
CA VAL A 133 3.10 13.67 4.82
C VAL A 133 3.44 14.48 3.56
N PRO A 134 4.56 14.20 2.88
CA PRO A 134 4.91 14.91 1.66
C PRO A 134 4.08 14.46 0.46
N TRP A 135 3.77 15.39 -0.46
CA TRP A 135 2.96 15.11 -1.65
C TRP A 135 3.45 13.93 -2.50
N TRP A 136 4.78 13.71 -2.55
CA TRP A 136 5.37 12.63 -3.32
C TRP A 136 5.04 11.26 -2.74
N ASN A 137 4.66 11.15 -1.47
CA ASN A 137 4.23 9.88 -0.87
C ASN A 137 2.97 9.37 -1.57
N THR A 138 1.92 10.20 -1.60
CA THR A 138 0.66 9.87 -2.28
C THR A 138 0.86 9.66 -3.78
N ALA A 139 1.70 10.46 -4.44
CA ALA A 139 2.02 10.27 -5.85
C ALA A 139 2.77 8.95 -6.10
N GLY A 140 3.71 8.59 -5.22
CA GLY A 140 4.44 7.33 -5.27
C GLY A 140 3.50 6.14 -5.06
N TRP A 141 2.63 6.19 -4.06
CA TRP A 141 1.65 5.16 -3.80
C TRP A 141 0.61 5.03 -4.91
N LEU A 142 0.23 6.12 -5.59
CA LEU A 142 -0.58 6.04 -6.81
C LEU A 142 0.10 5.19 -7.89
N ALA A 143 1.39 5.44 -8.15
CA ALA A 143 2.16 4.68 -9.12
C ALA A 143 2.33 3.20 -8.71
N VAL A 144 2.66 2.94 -7.44
CA VAL A 144 2.78 1.59 -6.89
C VAL A 144 1.44 0.85 -6.94
N ALA A 145 0.32 1.52 -6.65
CA ALA A 145 -1.02 0.94 -6.71
C ALA A 145 -1.37 0.54 -8.13
N ALA A 146 -1.14 1.42 -9.11
CA ALA A 146 -1.37 1.12 -10.52
C ALA A 146 -0.52 -0.07 -10.99
N ALA A 147 0.78 -0.08 -10.65
CA ALA A 147 1.69 -1.16 -11.00
C ALA A 147 1.31 -2.51 -10.33
N THR A 148 0.78 -2.46 -9.11
CA THR A 148 0.28 -3.64 -8.40
C THR A 148 -1.04 -4.15 -8.98
N ALA A 149 -1.97 -3.25 -9.25
CA ALA A 149 -3.31 -3.59 -9.74
C ALA A 149 -3.30 -4.06 -11.19
N ALA A 150 -2.45 -3.47 -12.05
CA ALA A 150 -2.42 -3.75 -13.49
C ALA A 150 -2.35 -5.25 -13.84
N PRO A 151 -1.34 -6.03 -13.42
CA PRO A 151 -1.27 -7.43 -13.79
C PRO A 151 -2.43 -8.23 -13.21
N ALA A 152 -2.88 -7.91 -12.00
CA ALA A 152 -3.94 -8.67 -11.35
C ALA A 152 -5.31 -8.44 -11.99
N VAL A 153 -5.63 -7.19 -12.35
CA VAL A 153 -6.86 -6.80 -13.05
C VAL A 153 -6.90 -7.35 -14.47
N MET A 154 -5.77 -7.38 -15.19
CA MET A 154 -5.71 -7.96 -16.55
C MET A 154 -5.81 -9.49 -16.57
N LEU A 155 -5.72 -10.12 -15.40
CA LEU A 155 -5.89 -11.55 -15.19
C LEU A 155 -7.27 -11.89 -14.61
N GLN A 156 -8.18 -10.92 -14.45
CA GLN A 156 -9.60 -11.11 -14.13
C GLN A 156 -10.42 -11.17 -15.41
#